data_AF-A0A4C1WVS1-F1
#
_entry.id   AF-A0A4C1WVS1-F1
#
_cell.length_a   1.000
_cell.length_b   1.000
_cell.length_c   1.000
_cell.angle_alpha   90.00
_cell.angle_beta   90.00
_cell.angle_gamma   90.00
#
_symmetry.space_group_name_H-M   'P 1'
#
loop_
_entity.id
_entity.type
_entity.pdbx_description
1 polymer ?
#
loop_
_entity_poly.entity_id
_entity_poly.type
_entity_poly.pdbx_seq_one_letter_code
_entity_poly.pdbx_strand_id
1 'polypeptide(L)'
;MKTSRCVPIKLRGASNSQQIYARTIENLQLSPQAVTKQDIDGCKHLDDIRHKLMYNQAKPKILIGQDNWHLLVATETRKGHRNQPAASLTPLGWVTASELVRSDNTCITYIT
;
A
#
# COMPACT_ATOMS: atom_id res chain seq x y z
N MET A 1 -29.85 12.53 1.32
CA MET A 1 -28.48 12.22 0.87
C MET A 1 -27.54 12.41 2.05
N LYS A 2 -26.81 11.38 2.49
CA LYS A 2 -25.74 11.58 3.47
C LYS A 2 -24.58 12.25 2.75
N THR A 3 -24.16 13.41 3.23
CA THR A 3 -23.07 14.18 2.64
C THR A 3 -21.71 13.62 3.06
N SER A 4 -20.77 13.54 2.10
CA SER A 4 -19.37 13.25 2.40
C SER A 4 -18.80 14.34 3.31
N ARG A 5 -18.00 13.96 4.30
CA ARG A 5 -17.39 14.87 5.28
C ARG A 5 -15.88 14.75 5.21
N CYS A 6 -15.20 15.88 5.43
CA CYS A 6 -13.77 15.89 5.66
C CYS A 6 -13.52 15.64 7.15
N VAL A 7 -12.75 14.62 7.50
CA VAL A 7 -12.48 14.24 8.88
C VAL A 7 -10.97 14.12 9.11
N PRO A 8 -10.44 14.63 10.23
CA PRO A 8 -9.06 14.38 10.61
C PRO A 8 -8.92 12.93 11.04
N ILE A 9 -7.93 12.23 10.50
CA ILE A 9 -7.56 10.89 10.92
C ILE A 9 -6.07 10.81 11.20
N LYS A 10 -5.70 10.02 12.21
CA LYS A 10 -4.30 9.71 12.49
C LYS A 10 -3.94 8.40 11.79
N LEU A 11 -3.17 8.49 10.72
CA LEU A 11 -2.65 7.34 9.99
C LEU A 11 -1.35 6.91 10.66
N ARG A 12 -1.21 5.61 10.95
CA ARG A 12 0.00 5.04 11.55
C ARG A 12 0.68 4.18 10.50
N GLY A 13 1.92 4.53 10.18
CA GLY A 13 2.82 3.69 9.40
C GLY A 13 3.71 2.81 10.28
N ALA A 14 4.65 2.12 9.66
CA ALA A 14 5.61 1.26 10.34
C ALA A 14 6.49 2.01 11.35
N SER A 15 6.89 3.25 11.05
CA SER A 15 7.85 4.02 11.86
C SER A 15 7.31 5.33 12.41
N ASN A 16 6.22 5.86 11.87
CA ASN A 16 5.68 7.17 12.25
C ASN A 16 4.14 7.18 12.25
N SER A 17 3.57 8.29 12.72
CA SER A 17 2.14 8.56 12.56
C SER A 17 1.97 9.98 12.07
N GLN A 18 1.01 10.18 11.17
CA GLN A 18 0.75 11.45 10.51
C GLN A 18 -0.74 11.73 10.57
N GLN A 19 -1.09 12.99 10.80
CA GLN A 19 -2.48 13.42 10.75
C GLN A 19 -2.80 13.87 9.33
N ILE A 20 -3.86 13.28 8.75
CA ILE A 20 -4.38 13.68 7.44
C ILE A 20 -5.85 14.04 7.53
N TYR A 21 -6.31 14.77 6.54
CA TYR A 21 -7.72 15.06 6.33
C TYR A 21 -8.25 14.14 5.25
N ALA A 22 -9.12 13.20 5.62
CA ALA A 22 -9.70 12.23 4.70
C ALA A 22 -11.17 12.56 4.41
N ARG A 23 -11.66 12.20 3.23
CA ARG A 23 -13.07 12.30 2.88
C ARG A 23 -13.77 10.97 3.15
N THR A 24 -14.91 11.02 3.82
CA THR A 24 -15.72 9.82 4.05
C THR A 24 -16.36 9.36 2.73
N ILE A 25 -16.21 8.07 2.43
CA ILE A 25 -16.92 7.38 1.34
C ILE A 25 -17.86 6.36 1.99
N GLU A 26 -19.15 6.43 1.66
CA GLU A 26 -20.12 5.44 2.14
C GLU A 26 -19.86 4.11 1.42
N ASN A 27 -19.80 3.02 2.18
CA ASN A 27 -19.62 1.67 1.66
C ASN A 27 -18.41 1.50 0.73
N LEU A 28 -17.23 1.97 1.14
CA LEU A 28 -15.98 1.65 0.43
C LEU A 28 -15.76 0.13 0.42
N GLN A 29 -16.02 -0.51 -0.72
CA GLN A 29 -15.82 -1.94 -0.93
C GLN A 29 -14.56 -2.17 -1.73
N LEU A 30 -13.54 -2.70 -1.06
CA LEU A 30 -12.28 -3.10 -1.65
C LEU A 30 -12.07 -4.59 -1.39
N SER A 31 -11.59 -5.31 -2.39
CA SER A 31 -11.26 -6.73 -2.26
C SER A 31 -10.12 -6.90 -1.23
N PRO A 32 -10.16 -7.97 -0.41
CA PRO A 32 -9.02 -8.35 0.41
C PRO A 32 -7.77 -8.54 -0.46
N GLN A 33 -6.64 -8.10 0.08
CA GLN A 33 -5.33 -8.20 -0.56
C GLN A 33 -4.42 -9.12 0.26
N ALA A 34 -3.44 -9.70 -0.41
CA ALA A 34 -2.42 -10.53 0.21
C ALA A 34 -1.11 -10.42 -0.56
N VAL A 35 0.00 -10.57 0.15
CA VAL A 35 1.33 -10.85 -0.39
C VAL A 35 1.81 -12.10 0.30
N THR A 36 1.84 -13.20 -0.44
CA THR A 36 2.19 -14.53 0.05
C THR A 36 3.68 -14.80 -0.11
N LYS A 37 4.15 -15.91 0.47
CA LYS A 37 5.53 -16.37 0.28
C LYS A 37 5.85 -16.63 -1.19
N GLN A 38 4.88 -17.13 -1.97
CA GLN A 38 5.06 -17.46 -3.38
C GLN A 38 5.27 -16.21 -4.24
N ASP A 39 4.61 -15.10 -3.89
CA ASP A 39 4.69 -13.84 -4.65
C ASP A 39 6.09 -13.20 -4.62
N ILE A 40 6.87 -13.50 -3.58
CA ILE A 40 8.20 -12.94 -3.33
C ILE A 40 9.30 -14.01 -3.25
N ASP A 41 8.97 -15.23 -3.67
CA ASP A 41 9.94 -16.32 -3.76
C ASP A 41 10.97 -16.00 -4.86
N GLY A 42 12.23 -16.36 -4.64
CA GLY A 42 13.32 -16.03 -5.57
C GLY A 42 13.64 -14.53 -5.74
N CYS A 43 12.94 -13.63 -5.04
CA CYS A 43 13.19 -12.18 -5.07
C CYS A 43 14.30 -11.78 -4.08
N LYS A 44 15.56 -12.06 -4.45
CA LYS A 44 16.72 -11.84 -3.57
C LYS A 44 16.86 -10.40 -3.07
N HIS A 45 16.46 -9.43 -3.88
CA HIS A 45 16.46 -8.00 -3.53
C HIS A 45 15.47 -7.63 -2.41
N LEU A 46 14.59 -8.56 -2.00
CA LEU A 46 13.60 -8.37 -0.95
C LEU A 46 13.87 -9.22 0.30
N ASP A 47 14.93 -10.03 0.33
CA ASP A 47 15.10 -11.07 1.36
C ASP A 47 15.13 -10.52 2.79
N ASP A 48 15.83 -9.42 3.05
CA ASP A 48 15.93 -8.78 4.37
C ASP A 48 14.65 -8.05 4.80
N ILE A 49 13.77 -7.67 3.86
CA ILE A 49 12.49 -7.01 4.15
C ILE A 49 11.28 -7.92 3.96
N ARG A 50 11.46 -9.18 3.55
CA ARG A 50 10.41 -10.16 3.25
C ARG A 50 9.33 -10.21 4.33
N HIS A 51 9.73 -10.26 5.60
CA HIS A 51 8.82 -10.33 6.75
C HIS A 51 7.95 -9.07 6.93
N LYS A 52 8.34 -7.92 6.36
CA LYS A 52 7.57 -6.66 6.37
C LYS A 52 6.61 -6.55 5.21
N LEU A 53 6.79 -7.37 4.17
CA LEU A 53 5.99 -7.31 2.94
C LEU A 53 4.82 -8.31 2.96
N MET A 54 4.94 -9.41 3.70
CA MET A 54 3.95 -10.48 3.69
C MET A 54 2.76 -10.17 4.60
N TYR A 55 1.55 -10.33 4.05
CA TYR A 55 0.29 -10.22 4.78
C TYR A 55 -0.78 -11.06 4.10
N ASN A 56 -1.85 -11.40 4.83
CA ASN A 56 -2.94 -12.24 4.32
C ASN A 56 -4.31 -11.63 4.61
N GLN A 57 -5.20 -11.68 3.62
CA GLN A 57 -6.60 -11.23 3.73
C GLN A 57 -6.79 -9.82 4.31
N ALA A 58 -5.85 -8.91 4.06
CA ALA A 58 -5.97 -7.54 4.54
C ALA A 58 -6.98 -6.77 3.66
N LYS A 59 -8.08 -6.30 4.26
CA LYS A 59 -9.10 -5.50 3.55
C LYS A 59 -8.78 -4.01 3.71
N PRO A 60 -8.39 -3.29 2.64
CA PRO A 60 -8.10 -1.87 2.77
C PRO A 60 -9.35 -1.06 3.12
N LYS A 61 -9.15 0.01 3.88
CA LYS A 61 -10.24 0.89 4.36
C LYS A 61 -10.03 2.37 4.05
N ILE A 62 -8.86 2.72 3.51
CA ILE A 62 -8.45 4.09 3.22
C ILE A 62 -7.87 4.11 1.80
N LEU A 63 -8.29 5.09 1.01
CA LEU A 63 -7.68 5.44 -0.27
C LEU A 63 -6.78 6.64 -0.04
N ILE A 64 -5.52 6.56 -0.49
CA ILE A 64 -4.58 7.68 -0.42
C ILE A 64 -4.37 8.17 -1.84
N GLY A 65 -4.86 9.37 -2.10
CA GLY A 65 -4.77 10.01 -3.40
C GLY A 65 -3.57 10.96 -3.52
N GLN A 66 -3.54 11.66 -4.65
CA GLN A 66 -2.54 12.69 -4.94
C GLN A 66 -2.59 13.87 -3.96
N ASP A 67 -3.72 14.11 -3.29
CA ASP A 67 -3.85 15.12 -2.24
C ASP A 67 -2.96 14.83 -1.02
N ASN A 68 -2.58 13.57 -0.83
CA ASN A 68 -1.68 13.10 0.21
C ASN A 68 -0.39 12.49 -0.39
N TRP A 69 0.05 12.98 -1.56
CA TRP A 69 1.18 12.43 -2.33
C TRP A 69 2.48 12.25 -1.52
N HIS A 70 2.75 13.13 -0.57
CA HIS A 70 3.93 13.11 0.28
C HIS A 70 4.06 11.81 1.10
N LEU A 71 2.96 11.08 1.29
CA LEU A 71 2.91 9.77 1.94
C LEU A 71 3.27 8.60 1.02
N LEU A 72 3.30 8.85 -0.29
CA LEU A 72 3.54 7.86 -1.34
C LEU A 72 4.94 7.99 -1.95
N VAL A 73 5.69 9.05 -1.60
CA VAL A 73 7.04 9.27 -2.09
C VAL A 73 7.98 8.21 -1.51
N ALA A 74 8.62 7.47 -2.40
CA ALA A 74 9.61 6.47 -2.00
C ALA A 74 10.91 7.15 -1.56
N THR A 75 11.41 6.82 -0.37
CA THR A 75 12.75 7.19 0.09
C THR A 75 13.80 6.14 -0.30
N GLU A 76 13.36 4.89 -0.49
CA GLU A 76 14.16 3.78 -0.98
C GLU A 76 13.32 2.94 -1.95
N THR A 77 13.95 2.34 -2.96
CA THR A 77 13.28 1.37 -3.85
C THR A 77 14.17 0.18 -4.11
N ARG A 78 13.59 -1.01 -4.08
CA ARG A 78 14.25 -2.28 -4.37
C ARG A 78 13.57 -2.95 -5.55
N LYS A 79 14.35 -3.28 -6.58
CA LYS A 79 13.84 -3.82 -7.84
C LYS A 79 14.66 -5.03 -8.23
N GLY A 80 13.97 -6.04 -8.72
CA GLY A 80 14.57 -7.22 -9.35
C GLY A 80 14.48 -7.13 -10.86
N HIS A 81 14.37 -8.30 -11.49
CA HIS A 81 14.08 -8.39 -12.92
C HIS A 81 12.66 -7.88 -13.24
N ARG A 82 12.39 -7.62 -14.52
CA ARG A 82 11.11 -7.08 -15.01
C ARG A 82 9.86 -7.81 -14.48
N ASN A 83 9.94 -9.14 -14.36
CA ASN A 83 8.81 -9.97 -13.91
C ASN A 83 8.77 -10.21 -12.40
N GLN A 84 9.64 -9.55 -11.63
CA GLN A 84 9.67 -9.64 -10.18
C GLN A 84 9.05 -8.40 -9.54
N PRO A 85 8.40 -8.52 -8.38
CA PRO A 85 7.89 -7.38 -7.64
C PRO A 85 9.00 -6.40 -7.26
N ALA A 86 8.68 -5.13 -7.32
CA ALA A 86 9.44 -4.06 -6.69
C ALA A 86 8.87 -3.76 -5.30
N ALA A 87 9.70 -3.20 -4.41
CA ALA A 87 9.25 -2.65 -3.15
C ALA A 87 9.76 -1.22 -2.98
N SER A 88 8.91 -0.35 -2.45
CA SER A 88 9.22 1.05 -2.18
C SER A 88 9.01 1.35 -0.71
N LEU A 89 9.99 1.95 -0.05
CA LEU A 89 9.86 2.45 1.32
C LEU A 89 9.25 3.84 1.27
N THR A 90 8.07 4.02 1.85
CA THR A 90 7.40 5.32 2.00
C THR A 90 7.41 5.73 3.48
N PRO A 91 6.98 6.96 3.82
CA PRO A 91 6.76 7.35 5.22
C PRO A 91 5.87 6.38 5.99
N LEU A 92 5.00 5.64 5.31
CA LEU A 92 4.04 4.74 5.95
C LEU A 92 4.52 3.29 6.04
N GLY A 93 5.60 2.94 5.36
CA GLY A 93 6.22 1.61 5.41
C GLY A 93 6.61 1.11 4.04
N TRP A 94 6.94 -0.18 3.97
CA TRP A 94 7.25 -0.84 2.70
C TRP A 94 5.96 -1.15 1.94
N VAL A 95 5.93 -0.81 0.65
CA VAL A 95 4.83 -1.09 -0.27
C VAL A 95 5.35 -1.92 -1.43
N THR A 96 4.66 -3.01 -1.78
CA THR A 96 4.98 -3.85 -2.95
C THR A 96 4.26 -3.36 -4.20
N ALA A 97 4.97 -3.26 -5.32
CA ALA A 97 4.42 -3.03 -6.64
C ALA A 97 4.78 -4.22 -7.55
N SER A 98 3.76 -4.92 -8.03
CA SER A 98 3.92 -6.04 -8.97
C SER A 98 3.40 -5.62 -10.35
N GLU A 99 4.10 -5.98 -11.43
CA GLU A 99 3.54 -5.86 -12.79
C GLU A 99 2.50 -6.96 -13.08
N LEU A 100 2.57 -8.09 -12.37
CA LEU A 100 1.57 -9.16 -12.38
C LEU A 100 0.37 -8.82 -11.49
N VAL A 101 -0.36 -7.77 -11.83
CA VAL A 101 -1.69 -7.54 -11.25
C VAL A 101 -2.69 -8.27 -12.14
N ARG A 102 -3.20 -9.42 -11.68
CA ARG A 102 -4.44 -9.95 -12.22
C ARG A 102 -5.57 -9.03 -11.75
N SER A 103 -6.31 -8.48 -12.71
CA SER A 103 -7.47 -7.56 -12.64
C SER A 103 -7.17 -6.06 -12.54
N ASP A 104 -7.31 -5.38 -13.68
CA ASP A 104 -8.09 -4.14 -13.90
C ASP A 104 -8.34 -3.24 -12.68
N ASN A 105 -7.28 -2.55 -12.22
CA ASN A 105 -7.37 -1.16 -11.75
C ASN A 105 -5.96 -0.68 -11.36
N THR A 106 -5.35 0.10 -12.24
CA THR A 106 -4.13 0.84 -11.94
C THR A 106 -4.42 1.94 -10.93
N CYS A 107 -4.34 1.60 -9.65
CA CYS A 107 -4.03 2.53 -8.55
C CYS A 107 -3.53 1.71 -7.36
N ILE A 108 -2.23 1.37 -7.36
CA ILE A 108 -1.61 0.66 -6.23
C ILE A 108 -0.96 1.70 -5.32
N THR A 109 -1.65 2.02 -4.22
CA THR A 109 -1.08 2.01 -2.86
C THR A 109 -2.26 1.94 -1.89
N TYR A 110 -2.56 0.74 -1.41
CA TYR A 110 -3.47 0.55 -0.30
C TYR A 110 -2.64 0.26 0.94
N ILE A 111 -2.82 1.09 1.96
CA ILE A 111 -2.14 0.92 3.25
C ILE A 111 -3.07 0.09 4.12
N THR A 112 -2.59 -1.09 4.49
CA THR A 112 -3.23 -1.99 5.46
C THR A 112 -3.05 -1.47 6.86
#